data_AF-A0A7X9IFI3-F1
#
_entry.id   AF-A0A7X9IFI3-F1
#
_cell.length_a   1.000
_cell.length_b   1.000
_cell.length_c   1.000
_cell.angle_alpha   90.00
_cell.angle_beta   90.00
_cell.angle_gamma   90.00
#
_symmetry.space_group_name_H-M   'P 1'
#
loop_
_entity.id
_entity.type
_entity.pdbx_description
1 polymer ?
#
loop_
_entity_poly.entity_id
_entity_poly.type
_entity_poly.pdbx_seq_one_letter_code
_entity_poly.pdbx_strand_id
1 'polypeptide(L)' 'MDKLGTVVDMLFKIALIVGLAVFLSDYGKRKDIGRYAYVSTGDLEYVVDTTTGIIYQGGFSMNHLTGEERTAAKPGK' A
#
# COMPACT_ATOMS: atom_id res chain seq x y z
N MET A 1 5.37 32.98 31.80
CA MET A 1 5.59 32.27 30.53
C MET A 1 5.59 33.32 29.43
N ASP A 2 6.62 33.35 28.60
CA ASP A 2 6.73 34.31 27.50
C ASP A 2 5.64 34.02 26.45
N LYS A 3 4.80 35.03 26.17
CA LYS A 3 3.69 34.92 25.21
C LYS A 3 4.19 34.52 23.83
N LEU A 4 5.40 34.95 23.46
CA LEU A 4 6.01 34.58 22.19
C LEU A 4 6.30 33.08 22.13
N GLY A 5 6.90 32.52 23.19
CA GLY A 5 7.19 31.09 23.29
C GLY A 5 5.94 30.22 23.19
N THR A 6 4.83 30.64 23.82
CA THR A 6 3.55 29.92 23.71
C THR A 6 2.96 29.94 22.30
N VAL A 7 3.03 31.08 21.61
CA VAL A 7 2.56 31.18 20.22
C VAL A 7 3.41 30.32 19.29
N VAL A 8 4.73 30.35 19.45
CA VAL A 8 5.65 29.54 18.63
C VAL A 8 5.40 28.04 18.83
N ASP A 9 5.28 27.58 20.08
CA ASP A 9 4.98 26.18 20.40
C ASP A 9 3.64 25.72 19.79
N MET A 10 2.61 26.56 19.89
CA MET A 10 1.30 26.28 19.30
C MET A 10 1.37 26.18 17.76
N LEU A 11 2.06 27.11 17.10
CA LEU A 11 2.22 27.08 15.64
C LEU A 11 3.00 25.86 15.17
N PHE A 12 4.06 25.48 15.90
CA PHE A 12 4.83 24.27 15.60
C PHE A 12 3.97 23.01 15.69
N LYS A 13 3.16 22.87 16.75
CA LYS A 13 2.25 21.73 16.91
C LYS A 13 1.21 21.67 15.78
N ILE A 14 0.63 22.81 15.41
CA ILE A 14 -0.31 22.88 14.29
C ILE A 14 0.38 22.45 12.98
N ALA A 15 1.57 22.98 12.71
CA ALA A 15 2.34 22.63 11.52
C ALA A 15 2.68 21.13 11.48
N LEU A 16 3.03 20.53 12.61
CA LEU A 16 3.31 19.09 12.72
C LEU A 16 2.06 18.25 12.38
N ILE A 17 0.90 18.63 12.93
CA ILE A 17 -0.37 17.93 12.68
C ILE A 17 -0.75 18.03 11.20
N VAL A 18 -0.66 19.23 10.63
CA VAL A 18 -0.98 19.47 9.22
C VAL A 18 -0.01 18.70 8.32
N GLY A 19 1.29 18.74 8.62
CA GLY A 19 2.31 18.00 7.88
C GLY A 19 2.07 16.50 7.89
N LEU A 20 1.75 15.94 9.07
CA LEU A 20 1.41 14.51 9.20
C LEU A 20 0.14 14.17 8.41
N ALA A 21 -0.90 14.99 8.47
CA ALA A 21 -2.14 14.76 7.75
C ALA A 21 -1.93 14.75 6.22
N VAL A 22 -1.13 15.69 5.70
CA VAL A 22 -0.76 15.75 4.28
C VAL A 22 0.04 14.51 3.89
N PHE A 23 1.04 14.14 4.69
CA PHE A 23 1.85 12.95 4.44
C PHE A 23 0.99 11.68 4.39
N LEU A 24 0.12 11.45 5.38
CA LEU A 24 -0.75 10.28 5.42
C LEU A 24 -1.73 10.24 4.25
N SER A 25 -2.25 11.39 3.82
CA SER A 25 -3.12 11.48 2.64
C SER A 25 -2.38 11.09 1.36
N ASP A 26 -1.16 11.59 1.17
CA ASP A 26 -0.34 11.27 0.00
C ASP A 26 0.10 9.80 0.02
N TYR A 27 0.58 9.31 1.16
CA TYR A 27 0.92 7.89 1.35
C TYR A 27 -0.27 6.97 1.03
N GLY A 28 -1.46 7.29 1.53
CA GLY A 28 -2.67 6.51 1.26
C GLY A 28 -3.06 6.47 -0.21
N LYS A 29 -2.81 7.54 -0.97
CA LYS A 29 -3.05 7.59 -2.42
C LYS A 29 -1.99 6.83 -3.22
N ARG A 30 -0.75 6.81 -2.74
CA ARG A 30 0.39 6.23 -3.47
C ARG A 30 0.71 4.79 -3.09
N LYS A 31 0.13 4.26 -2.00
CA LYS A 31 0.42 2.90 -1.52
C LYS A 31 0.23 1.80 -2.57
N ASP A 32 -0.65 2.03 -3.56
CA ASP A 32 -0.95 1.05 -4.61
C ASP A 32 -0.15 1.31 -5.91
N ILE A 33 0.64 2.38 -5.99
CA ILE A 33 1.50 2.68 -7.14
C ILE A 33 2.65 1.67 -7.16
N GLY A 34 2.74 0.88 -8.23
CA GLY A 34 3.75 -0.17 -8.37
C GLY A 34 3.47 -1.43 -7.54
N ARG A 35 2.29 -1.52 -6.92
CA ARG A 35 1.88 -2.70 -6.15
C ARG A 35 1.73 -3.95 -7.02
N TYR A 36 1.23 -3.79 -8.25
CA TYR A 36 1.09 -4.90 -9.18
C TYR A 36 2.22 -4.88 -10.20
N ALA A 37 3.07 -5.91 -10.14
CA ALA A 37 4.13 -6.13 -11.11
C ALA A 37 3.70 -7.18 -12.12
N TYR A 38 3.66 -6.82 -13.40
CA TYR A 38 3.42 -7.78 -14.48
C TYR A 38 4.73 -8.45 -14.87
N VAL A 39 4.73 -9.77 -14.93
CA VAL A 39 5.89 -10.57 -15.34
C VAL A 39 5.48 -11.41 -16.54
N SER A 40 6.26 -11.28 -17.61
CA SER A 40 6.14 -12.06 -18.85
C SER A 40 7.51 -12.63 -19.19
N THR A 41 7.69 -13.94 -18.99
CA THR A 41 8.94 -14.64 -19.31
C THR A 41 8.65 -15.86 -20.16
N GLY A 42 8.97 -15.80 -21.46
CA GLY A 42 8.65 -16.88 -22.39
C GLY A 42 7.15 -17.12 -22.47
N ASP A 43 6.72 -18.35 -22.18
CA ASP A 43 5.30 -18.74 -22.16
C ASP A 43 4.59 -18.44 -20.83
N LEU A 44 5.30 -17.86 -19.85
CA LEU A 44 4.78 -17.62 -18.50
C LEU A 44 4.38 -16.15 -18.34
N GLU A 45 3.07 -15.90 -18.21
CA GLU A 45 2.49 -14.58 -17.91
C GLU A 45 1.73 -14.59 -16.58
N TYR A 46 2.10 -13.70 -15.67
CA TYR A 46 1.43 -13.55 -14.37
C TYR A 46 1.59 -12.15 -13.79
N VAL A 47 0.73 -11.80 -12.84
CA VAL A 47 0.80 -10.55 -12.06
C VAL A 47 1.15 -10.88 -10.62
N VAL A 48 2.07 -10.13 -10.01
CA VAL A 48 2.42 -10.24 -8.59
C VAL A 48 1.93 -9.00 -7.86
N ASP A 49 1.13 -9.19 -6.81
CA ASP A 49 0.94 -8.16 -5.78
C ASP A 49 2.19 -8.15 -4.89
N THR A 50 3.06 -7.19 -5.08
CA THR A 50 4.35 -7.07 -4.38
C THR A 50 4.20 -6.77 -2.89
N THR A 51 3.01 -6.33 -2.46
CA THR A 51 2.71 -6.05 -1.04
C THR A 51 2.29 -7.32 -0.29
N THR A 52 1.45 -8.14 -0.91
CA THR A 52 0.89 -9.35 -0.26
C THR A 52 1.60 -10.63 -0.67
N GLY A 53 2.33 -10.59 -1.78
CA GLY A 53 2.92 -11.76 -2.40
C GLY A 53 1.95 -12.59 -3.24
N ILE A 54 0.71 -12.15 -3.44
CA ILE A 54 -0.23 -12.95 -4.21
C ILE A 54 0.15 -12.91 -5.70
N ILE A 55 0.25 -14.09 -6.30
CA ILE A 55 0.48 -14.28 -7.73
C ILE A 55 -0.87 -14.52 -8.38
N TYR A 56 -1.19 -13.82 -9.47
CA TYR A 56 -2.39 -13.98 -10.27
C TYR A 56 -2.02 -14.49 -11.66
N GLN A 57 -2.63 -15.60 -12.10
CA GLN A 57 -2.37 -16.21 -13.40
C GLN A 57 -3.64 -16.90 -13.91
N GLY A 58 -4.07 -16.58 -15.13
CA GLY A 58 -5.14 -17.32 -15.83
C GLY A 58 -6.47 -17.46 -15.09
N GLY A 59 -6.85 -16.51 -14.21
CA GLY A 59 -8.06 -16.58 -13.39
C GLY A 59 -7.90 -17.34 -12.06
N PHE A 60 -6.67 -17.75 -11.76
CA PHE A 60 -6.24 -18.32 -10.48
C PHE A 60 -5.40 -17.29 -9.72
N SER A 61 -5.35 -17.42 -8.40
CA SER A 61 -4.42 -16.68 -7.57
C SER A 61 -3.80 -17.58 -6.50
N MET A 62 -2.52 -17.41 -6.20
CA MET A 62 -1.82 -18.16 -5.16
C MET A 62 -1.11 -17.21 -4.21
N ASN A 63 -1.27 -17.41 -2.90
CA ASN A 63 -0.42 -16.76 -1.92
C ASN A 63 0.91 -17.52 -1.84
N HIS A 64 2.01 -16.91 -2.32
CA HIS A 64 3.31 -17.60 -2.33
C HIS A 64 3.87 -17.88 -0.92
N LEU A 65 3.38 -17.21 0.11
CA LEU A 65 3.84 -17.40 1.50
C LEU A 65 3.15 -18.59 2.17
N THR A 66 1.85 -18.79 1.90
CA THR A 66 1.05 -19.84 2.54
C THR A 66 0.78 -21.04 1.63
N GLY A 67 1.00 -20.89 0.32
CA GLY A 67 0.62 -21.89 -0.69
C GLY A 67 -0.89 -21.98 -0.93
N GLU A 68 -1.69 -21.06 -0.38
CA GLU A 68 -3.13 -21.07 -0.58
C GLU A 68 -3.49 -20.66 -2.01
N GLU A 69 -4.13 -21.57 -2.74
CA GLU A 69 -4.63 -21.34 -4.10
C GLU A 69 -6.12 -20.98 -4.10
N ARG A 70 -6.50 -20.04 -4.96
CA ARG A 70 -7.87 -19.57 -5.14
C ARG A 70 -8.20 -19.46 -6.63
N THR A 71 -9.47 -19.59 -6.97
CA THR A 71 -9.98 -19.46 -8.34
C THR A 71 -11.10 -18.43 -8.37
N ALA A 72 -11.40 -17.89 -9.55
CA ALA A 72 -12.54 -16.99 -9.73
C ALA A 72 -13.88 -17.59 -9.24
N ALA A 73 -14.01 -18.93 -9.26
CA ALA A 73 -15.22 -19.65 -8.80
C ALA A 73 -15.26 -19.90 -7.27
N LYS A 74 -14.13 -19.73 -6.57
CA LYS A 74 -14.04 -19.83 -5.11
C LYS A 74 -13.34 -18.59 -4.55
N PRO A 75 -14.03 -17.43 -4.52
CA PRO A 75 -13.51 -16.29 -3.77
C PRO A 75 -13.40 -16.72 -2.30
N GLY A 76 -12.19 -16.69 -1.75
CA GLY A 76 -11.96 -17.15 -0.38
C GLY A 76 -12.74 -16.30 0.64
N LYS A 77 -13.03 -16.93 1.78
CA LYS A 77 -13.81 -16.36 2.88
C LYS A 77 -13.19 -15.07 3.44
#